data_AF-A0A1A7Y6V7-F1
#
_entry.id   AF-A0A1A7Y6V7-F1
#
_cell.length_a   1.000
_cell.length_b   1.000
_cell.length_c   1.000
_cell.angle_alpha   90.00
_cell.angle_beta   90.00
_cell.angle_gamma   90.00
#
_symmetry.space_group_name_H-M   'P 1'
#
loop_
_entity.id
_entity.type
_entity.pdbx_description
1 polymer ?
#
loop_
_entity_poly.entity_id
_entity_poly.type
_entity_poly.pdbx_seq_one_letter_code
_entity_poly.pdbx_strand_id
1 'polypeptide(L)'
;CATLEDLCRGRTVGFLYFGSQTEQKMSADHDKEAYPAPPRQTPIIDKQTALPNPSLILSKAFYYAVDLPVTTFREAVDSIRSKNRPAYYHQKFRRVPDLTDCEEGDYPCYYEAEMQWRRDYTVDQEIVKVIQKRLRACQQREGNSYQQNCAKEMQQFEEVTKNYQLRYGDLGAYAGARKCLMKQKERMMAAQAQSS
;
A
#
# COMPACT_ATOMS: atom_id res chain seq x y z
N CYS A 1 12.96 -8.03 -17.05
CA CYS A 1 11.57 -7.49 -16.95
C CYS A 1 11.64 -6.19 -16.16
N ALA A 2 11.44 -5.02 -16.78
CA ALA A 2 11.67 -3.74 -16.10
C ALA A 2 10.73 -3.58 -14.88
N THR A 3 11.29 -3.10 -13.76
CA THR A 3 10.62 -2.93 -12.47
C THR A 3 9.66 -1.75 -12.49
N LEU A 4 8.51 -1.89 -11.81
CA LEU A 4 7.48 -0.86 -11.66
C LEU A 4 7.87 0.28 -10.70
N GLU A 5 9.11 0.30 -10.21
CA GLU A 5 9.56 1.14 -9.09
C GLU A 5 9.75 2.63 -9.45
N ASP A 6 9.73 3.00 -10.74
CA ASP A 6 10.00 4.39 -11.17
C ASP A 6 8.80 5.35 -11.14
N LEU A 7 7.57 4.87 -10.87
CA LEU A 7 6.36 5.70 -10.85
C LEU A 7 6.05 6.38 -9.50
N CYS A 8 6.83 6.12 -8.43
CA CYS A 8 6.51 6.61 -7.08
C CYS A 8 7.33 7.82 -6.57
N ARG A 9 8.30 8.37 -7.31
CA ARG A 9 9.12 9.52 -6.82
C ARG A 9 8.65 10.87 -7.36
N GLY A 10 7.65 11.45 -6.69
CA GLY A 10 7.23 12.85 -6.84
C GLY A 10 7.82 13.72 -5.72
N ARG A 11 8.65 14.69 -6.11
CA ARG A 11 9.50 15.59 -5.33
C ARG A 11 8.72 16.59 -4.46
N THR A 12 9.17 16.82 -3.22
CA THR A 12 8.64 17.75 -2.22
C THR A 12 9.02 19.22 -2.48
N VAL A 13 8.10 20.15 -2.21
CA VAL A 13 8.40 21.55 -1.86
C VAL A 13 7.61 21.88 -0.60
N GLY A 14 8.33 22.28 0.45
CA GLY A 14 7.79 22.52 1.78
C GLY A 14 7.06 23.85 1.90
N PHE A 15 6.07 23.87 2.80
CA PHE A 15 5.56 25.09 3.42
C PHE A 15 5.27 24.80 4.89
N LEU A 16 5.98 25.51 5.76
CA LEU A 16 5.82 25.50 7.22
C LEU A 16 4.57 26.30 7.60
N TYR A 17 3.67 25.72 8.38
CA TYR A 17 2.80 26.49 9.28
C TYR A 17 2.57 25.72 10.60
N PHE A 18 2.84 26.43 11.70
CA PHE A 18 2.61 26.04 13.08
C PHE A 18 1.10 25.99 13.39
N GLY A 19 0.65 24.92 14.05
CA GLY A 19 -0.69 24.81 14.62
C GLY A 19 -0.77 23.62 15.57
N SER A 20 -0.99 23.91 16.86
CA SER A 20 -1.05 22.95 17.96
C SER A 20 -2.20 21.95 17.79
N GLN A 21 -1.87 20.68 17.58
CA GLN A 21 -2.77 19.56 17.86
C GLN A 21 -2.00 18.57 18.72
N THR A 22 -2.60 18.13 19.83
CA THR A 22 -2.16 16.93 20.54
C THR A 22 -2.31 15.75 19.58
N GLU A 23 -1.26 15.47 18.80
CA GLU A 23 -1.10 14.25 18.03
C GLU A 23 -1.18 13.08 19.02
N GLN A 24 -2.31 12.38 19.02
CA GLN A 24 -2.29 10.97 19.38
C GLN A 24 -1.22 10.34 18.49
N LYS A 25 -0.07 9.99 19.07
CA LYS A 25 1.02 9.31 18.37
C LYS A 25 0.53 7.89 18.04
N MET A 26 -0.33 7.78 17.03
CA MET A 26 -0.56 6.54 16.31
C MET A 26 0.82 6.10 15.84
N SER A 27 1.19 4.85 16.15
CA SER A 27 2.56 4.32 15.95
C SER A 27 3.15 4.81 14.63
N ALA A 28 4.34 5.39 14.68
CA ALA A 28 4.97 6.11 13.57
C ALA A 28 5.39 5.24 12.37
N ASP A 29 4.81 4.05 12.21
CA ASP A 29 5.18 3.03 11.20
C ASP A 29 4.03 2.72 10.23
N HIS A 30 3.30 3.75 9.82
CA HIS A 30 2.58 3.69 8.55
C HIS A 30 3.14 4.81 7.70
N ASP A 31 4.02 4.45 6.75
CA ASP A 31 4.61 5.38 5.79
C ASP A 31 3.49 6.25 5.20
N LYS A 32 3.39 7.51 5.66
CA LYS A 32 2.31 8.43 5.27
C LYS A 32 2.27 8.65 3.75
N GLU A 33 3.40 8.42 3.08
CA GLU A 33 3.55 8.40 1.62
C GLU A 33 2.90 7.15 0.98
N ALA A 34 3.04 5.98 1.61
CA ALA A 34 2.43 4.74 1.14
C ALA A 34 0.91 4.68 1.44
N TYR A 35 0.45 5.38 2.47
CA TYR A 35 -0.97 5.46 2.85
C TYR A 35 -1.37 6.92 3.12
N PRO A 36 -1.62 7.71 2.07
CA PRO A 36 -2.03 9.09 2.25
C PRO A 36 -3.43 9.15 2.87
N ALA A 37 -3.56 9.98 3.90
CA ALA A 37 -4.85 10.35 4.47
C ALA A 37 -4.93 11.88 4.52
N PRO A 38 -6.00 12.50 3.98
CA PRO A 38 -6.21 13.93 4.16
C PRO A 38 -6.41 14.26 5.65
N PRO A 39 -6.07 15.49 6.09
CA PRO A 39 -6.30 15.89 7.46
C PRO A 39 -7.78 15.78 7.80
N ARG A 40 -8.10 15.22 8.98
CA ARG A 40 -9.48 15.09 9.43
C ARG A 40 -10.04 16.48 9.74
N GLN A 41 -11.10 16.87 9.03
CA GLN A 41 -11.86 18.07 9.32
C GLN A 41 -13.20 17.65 9.93
N THR A 42 -13.36 17.86 11.24
CA THR A 42 -14.65 17.67 11.90
C THR A 42 -15.32 19.03 12.06
N PRO A 43 -16.61 19.17 11.71
CA PRO A 43 -17.32 20.42 11.96
C PRO A 43 -17.35 20.71 13.46
N ILE A 44 -17.35 22.00 13.81
CA ILE A 44 -17.56 22.44 15.18
C ILE A 44 -18.99 22.04 15.57
N ILE A 45 -19.15 21.36 16.70
CA ILE A 45 -20.46 20.95 17.19
C ILE A 45 -21.16 22.19 17.77
N ASP A 46 -21.96 22.87 16.95
CA ASP A 46 -22.78 23.99 17.39
C ASP A 46 -23.99 23.49 18.19
N LYS A 47 -24.06 23.86 19.47
CA LYS A 47 -25.18 23.50 20.35
C LYS A 47 -26.38 24.40 20.06
N GLN A 48 -27.27 23.96 19.18
CA GLN A 48 -28.50 24.71 18.85
C GLN A 48 -29.57 24.63 19.96
N THR A 49 -29.47 23.67 20.89
CA THR A 49 -30.43 23.46 21.98
C THR A 49 -29.73 23.42 23.34
N ALA A 50 -30.46 23.82 24.40
CA ALA A 50 -29.98 23.82 25.78
C ALA A 50 -29.98 22.41 26.43
N LEU A 51 -30.59 21.42 25.77
CA LEU A 51 -30.64 20.04 26.21
C LEU A 51 -29.32 19.33 25.85
N PRO A 52 -28.73 18.53 26.75
CA PRO A 52 -27.49 17.82 26.45
C PRO A 52 -27.74 16.73 25.41
N ASN A 53 -26.97 16.75 24.31
CA ASN A 53 -27.02 15.73 23.27
C ASN A 53 -26.63 14.35 23.86
N PRO A 54 -27.46 13.30 23.74
CA PRO A 54 -27.20 11.99 24.34
C PRO A 54 -25.94 11.32 23.77
N SER A 55 -25.56 11.66 22.53
CA SER A 55 -24.33 11.17 21.89
C SER A 55 -23.04 11.61 22.62
N LEU A 56 -23.04 12.81 23.22
CA LEU A 56 -21.90 13.32 24.01
C LEU A 56 -21.81 12.66 25.38
N ILE A 57 -22.93 12.25 25.96
CA ILE A 57 -22.97 11.53 27.23
C ILE A 57 -22.46 10.10 27.01
N LEU A 58 -22.94 9.44 25.96
CA LEU A 58 -22.52 8.08 25.61
C LEU A 58 -21.03 8.00 25.26
N SER A 59 -20.50 8.94 24.48
CA SER A 59 -19.07 8.95 24.16
C SER A 59 -18.17 9.16 25.38
N LYS A 60 -18.58 10.03 26.31
CA LYS A 60 -17.89 10.20 27.59
C LYS A 60 -17.99 8.95 28.47
N ALA A 61 -19.16 8.34 28.55
CA ALA A 61 -19.33 7.09 29.31
C ALA A 61 -18.45 5.97 28.73
N PHE A 62 -18.40 5.81 27.41
CA PHE A 62 -17.52 4.87 26.74
C PHE A 62 -16.03 5.15 27.01
N TYR A 63 -15.63 6.42 26.95
CA TYR A 63 -14.26 6.82 27.23
C TYR A 63 -13.81 6.41 28.64
N TYR A 64 -14.63 6.68 29.66
CA TYR A 64 -14.29 6.35 31.05
C TYR A 64 -14.47 4.88 31.38
N ALA A 65 -15.46 4.20 30.80
CA ALA A 65 -15.77 2.81 31.10
C ALA A 65 -14.88 1.81 30.34
N VAL A 66 -14.45 2.15 29.11
CA VAL A 66 -13.78 1.21 28.20
C VAL A 66 -12.41 1.74 27.77
N ASP A 67 -12.33 2.92 27.18
CA ASP A 67 -11.06 3.39 26.58
C ASP A 67 -9.97 3.55 27.65
N LEU A 68 -10.26 4.23 28.77
CA LEU A 68 -9.30 4.52 29.82
C LEU A 68 -8.71 3.27 30.51
N PRO A 69 -9.52 2.26 30.92
CA PRO A 69 -8.95 1.02 31.44
C PRO A 69 -8.19 0.22 30.36
N VAL A 70 -8.62 0.27 29.09
CA VAL A 70 -7.92 -0.42 27.99
C VAL A 70 -6.57 0.23 27.69
N THR A 71 -6.47 1.56 27.70
CA THR A 71 -5.21 2.28 27.45
C THR A 71 -4.21 2.06 28.58
N THR A 72 -4.65 2.13 29.84
CA THR A 72 -3.78 1.84 30.99
C THR A 72 -3.27 0.40 30.99
N PHE A 73 -4.11 -0.58 30.62
CA PHE A 73 -3.69 -1.96 30.43
C PHE A 73 -2.68 -2.10 29.29
N ARG A 74 -2.93 -1.45 28.14
CA ARG A 74 -2.00 -1.44 27.01
C ARG A 74 -0.64 -0.86 27.42
N GLU A 75 -0.61 0.24 28.15
CA GLU A 75 0.61 0.87 28.64
C GLU A 75 1.38 -0.05 29.59
N ALA A 76 0.69 -0.74 30.50
CA ALA A 76 1.30 -1.73 31.38
C ALA A 76 1.96 -2.87 30.57
N VAL A 77 1.27 -3.42 29.57
CA VAL A 77 1.82 -4.46 28.68
C VAL A 77 3.00 -3.94 27.84
N ASP A 78 2.87 -2.74 27.26
CA ASP A 78 3.92 -2.10 26.47
C ASP A 78 5.17 -1.81 27.31
N SER A 79 5.01 -1.48 28.60
CA SER A 79 6.12 -1.29 29.54
C SER A 79 6.93 -2.58 29.75
N ILE A 80 6.26 -3.74 29.83
CA ILE A 80 6.91 -5.05 29.95
C ILE A 80 7.59 -5.40 28.62
N ARG A 81 6.88 -5.24 27.50
CA ARG A 81 7.41 -5.50 26.16
C ARG A 81 8.63 -4.64 25.85
N SER A 82 8.63 -3.37 26.27
CA SER A 82 9.72 -2.43 26.02
C SER A 82 11.06 -2.87 26.61
N LYS A 83 11.04 -3.61 27.72
CA LYS A 83 12.24 -4.12 28.39
C LYS A 83 12.94 -5.23 27.59
N ASN A 84 12.19 -6.01 26.80
CA ASN A 84 12.68 -7.18 26.07
C ASN A 84 12.28 -7.16 24.59
N ARG A 85 12.49 -6.06 23.86
CA ARG A 85 12.13 -5.99 22.43
C ARG A 85 13.19 -6.68 21.56
N PRO A 86 12.88 -7.80 20.88
CA PRO A 86 13.78 -8.34 19.87
C PRO A 86 13.80 -7.42 18.64
N ALA A 87 14.99 -7.16 18.11
CA ALA A 87 15.14 -6.48 16.83
C ALA A 87 14.87 -7.47 15.69
N TYR A 88 14.00 -7.09 14.75
CA TYR A 88 13.77 -7.83 13.51
C TYR A 88 14.16 -6.96 12.32
N TYR A 89 14.73 -7.58 11.30
CA TYR A 89 15.20 -6.88 10.10
C TYR A 89 14.44 -7.37 8.88
N HIS A 90 14.19 -6.45 7.95
CA HIS A 90 13.64 -6.79 6.64
C HIS A 90 14.71 -7.46 5.80
N GLN A 91 14.40 -8.65 5.27
CA GLN A 91 15.31 -9.38 4.41
C GLN A 91 15.51 -8.63 3.09
N LYS A 92 16.77 -8.39 2.72
CA LYS A 92 17.14 -7.74 1.45
C LYS A 92 17.74 -8.78 0.51
N PHE A 93 17.05 -9.07 -0.58
CA PHE A 93 17.56 -9.93 -1.64
C PHE A 93 18.38 -9.12 -2.63
N ARG A 94 19.56 -9.61 -3.00
CA ARG A 94 20.31 -9.06 -4.13
C ARG A 94 19.64 -9.46 -5.44
N ARG A 95 19.80 -8.63 -6.47
CA ARG A 95 19.36 -8.99 -7.83
C ARG A 95 20.31 -10.04 -8.41
N VAL A 96 19.72 -11.04 -9.04
CA VAL A 96 20.29 -12.13 -9.83
C VAL A 96 20.04 -11.79 -11.31
N PRO A 97 20.90 -12.25 -12.24
CA PRO A 97 20.63 -12.16 -13.68
C PRO A 97 19.23 -12.68 -14.06
N ASP A 98 18.61 -12.03 -15.04
CA ASP A 98 17.33 -12.45 -15.59
C ASP A 98 17.51 -13.68 -16.50
N LEU A 99 16.42 -14.37 -16.81
CA LEU A 99 16.42 -15.56 -17.66
C LEU A 99 16.99 -15.32 -19.08
N THR A 100 17.01 -14.07 -19.55
CA THR A 100 17.57 -13.70 -20.87
C THR A 100 19.09 -13.80 -20.93
N ASP A 101 19.76 -13.73 -19.79
CA ASP A 101 21.21 -13.65 -19.70
C ASP A 101 21.83 -15.03 -19.41
N CYS A 102 21.00 -16.03 -19.10
CA CYS A 102 21.43 -17.40 -18.85
C CYS A 102 21.73 -18.15 -20.15
N GLU A 103 22.81 -18.94 -20.16
CA GLU A 103 23.14 -19.84 -21.27
C GLU A 103 22.16 -21.03 -21.36
N GLU A 104 22.07 -21.64 -22.55
CA GLU A 104 21.23 -22.80 -22.77
C GLU A 104 21.79 -24.04 -22.05
N GLY A 105 21.02 -24.61 -21.12
CA GLY A 105 21.41 -25.79 -20.32
C GLY A 105 21.94 -25.49 -18.92
N ASP A 106 22.09 -24.21 -18.54
CA ASP A 106 22.52 -23.82 -17.20
C ASP A 106 21.34 -23.83 -16.20
N TYR A 107 21.10 -24.99 -15.59
CA TYR A 107 20.02 -25.20 -14.62
C TYR A 107 20.09 -24.33 -13.36
N PRO A 108 21.24 -24.12 -12.68
CA PRO A 108 21.28 -23.22 -11.53
C PRO A 108 20.93 -21.78 -11.90
N CYS A 109 21.39 -21.26 -13.05
CA CYS A 109 21.00 -19.92 -13.51
C CYS A 109 19.47 -19.80 -13.70
N TYR A 110 18.86 -20.80 -14.33
CA TYR A 110 17.40 -20.84 -14.48
C TYR A 110 16.65 -20.86 -13.16
N TYR A 111 17.15 -21.64 -12.19
CA TYR A 111 16.53 -21.74 -10.88
C TYR A 111 16.57 -20.40 -10.15
N GLU A 112 17.74 -19.73 -10.13
CA GLU A 112 17.87 -18.44 -9.44
C GLU A 112 17.00 -17.35 -10.09
N ALA A 113 16.98 -17.29 -11.43
CA ALA A 113 16.14 -16.36 -12.19
C ALA A 113 14.63 -16.60 -11.94
N GLU A 114 14.21 -17.87 -11.92
CA GLU A 114 12.83 -18.24 -11.61
C GLU A 114 12.43 -17.86 -10.18
N MET A 115 13.33 -18.03 -9.20
CA MET A 115 13.09 -17.62 -7.82
C MET A 115 13.05 -16.10 -7.64
N GLN A 116 13.84 -15.35 -8.40
CA GLN A 116 13.71 -13.90 -8.47
C GLN A 116 12.35 -13.48 -9.01
N TRP A 117 11.94 -14.05 -10.14
CA TRP A 117 10.63 -13.76 -10.75
C TRP A 117 9.47 -14.08 -9.81
N ARG A 118 9.51 -15.21 -9.07
CA ARG A 118 8.47 -15.56 -8.09
C ARG A 118 8.37 -14.56 -6.95
N ARG A 119 9.50 -14.06 -6.45
CA ARG A 119 9.52 -13.01 -5.42
C ARG A 119 8.93 -11.71 -5.96
N ASP A 120 9.37 -11.27 -7.13
CA ASP A 120 8.85 -10.04 -7.74
C ASP A 120 7.35 -10.16 -8.07
N TYR A 121 6.88 -11.34 -8.47
CA TYR A 121 5.44 -11.60 -8.65
C TYR A 121 4.64 -11.43 -7.35
N THR A 122 5.12 -11.97 -6.23
CA THR A 122 4.48 -11.77 -4.92
C THR A 122 4.51 -10.31 -4.48
N VAL A 123 5.62 -9.60 -4.73
CA VAL A 123 5.72 -8.16 -4.43
C VAL A 123 4.71 -7.36 -5.25
N ASP A 124 4.58 -7.62 -6.55
CA ASP A 124 3.62 -6.94 -7.43
C ASP A 124 2.17 -7.23 -7.03
N GLN A 125 1.86 -8.43 -6.51
CA GLN A 125 0.55 -8.72 -5.92
C GLN A 125 0.25 -7.85 -4.70
N GLU A 126 1.24 -7.65 -3.81
CA GLU A 126 1.08 -6.78 -2.65
C GLU A 126 0.96 -5.31 -3.07
N ILE A 127 1.67 -4.85 -4.11
CA ILE A 127 1.51 -3.50 -4.66
C ILE A 127 0.06 -3.25 -5.11
N VAL A 128 -0.52 -4.17 -5.88
CA VAL A 128 -1.94 -4.06 -6.30
C VAL A 128 -2.87 -4.00 -5.09
N LYS A 129 -2.63 -4.84 -4.06
CA LYS A 129 -3.42 -4.83 -2.81
C LYS A 129 -3.28 -3.50 -2.05
N VAL A 130 -2.10 -2.89 -2.03
CA VAL A 130 -1.88 -1.58 -1.39
C VAL A 130 -2.69 -0.50 -2.10
N ILE A 131 -2.63 -0.43 -3.43
CA ILE A 131 -3.39 0.56 -4.21
C ILE A 131 -4.90 0.32 -4.07
N GLN A 132 -5.34 -0.95 -4.03
CA GLN A 132 -6.74 -1.30 -3.75
C GLN A 132 -7.18 -0.84 -2.35
N LYS A 133 -6.32 -0.96 -1.33
CA LYS A 133 -6.61 -0.46 0.02
C LYS A 133 -6.75 1.07 0.04
N ARG A 134 -5.93 1.80 -0.74
CA ARG A 134 -6.07 3.26 -0.89
C ARG A 134 -7.45 3.61 -1.42
N LEU A 135 -7.83 3.02 -2.57
CA LEU A 135 -9.12 3.26 -3.20
C LEU A 135 -10.30 2.98 -2.24
N ARG A 136 -10.26 1.85 -1.53
CA ARG A 136 -11.29 1.50 -0.54
C ARG A 136 -11.33 2.48 0.63
N ALA A 137 -10.16 2.93 1.11
CA ALA A 137 -10.09 3.92 2.17
C ALA A 137 -10.68 5.27 1.71
N CYS A 138 -10.41 5.68 0.48
CA CYS A 138 -10.98 6.87 -0.13
C CYS A 138 -12.50 6.79 -0.29
N GLN A 139 -13.02 5.68 -0.82
CA GLN A 139 -14.46 5.43 -0.93
C GLN A 139 -15.15 5.50 0.45
N GLN A 140 -14.54 4.90 1.47
CA GLN A 140 -15.09 4.92 2.83
C GLN A 140 -15.07 6.31 3.48
N ARG A 141 -14.08 7.15 3.15
CA ARG A 141 -13.96 8.51 3.68
C ARG A 141 -14.95 9.47 3.04
N GLU A 142 -15.16 9.36 1.73
CA GLU A 142 -15.94 10.33 0.95
C GLU A 142 -17.44 10.00 0.89
N GLY A 143 -17.81 8.74 1.16
CA GLY A 143 -19.22 8.31 1.22
C GLY A 143 -19.92 8.55 -0.12
N ASN A 144 -20.91 9.44 -0.14
CA ASN A 144 -21.74 9.68 -1.33
C ASN A 144 -21.02 10.48 -2.44
N SER A 145 -19.99 11.26 -2.09
CA SER A 145 -19.27 12.12 -3.04
C SER A 145 -18.01 11.47 -3.62
N TYR A 146 -17.90 10.13 -3.52
CA TYR A 146 -16.67 9.41 -3.85
C TYR A 146 -16.24 9.49 -5.32
N GLN A 147 -17.20 9.69 -6.23
CA GLN A 147 -16.90 9.67 -7.67
C GLN A 147 -16.04 10.86 -8.12
N GLN A 148 -16.21 12.03 -7.48
CA GLN A 148 -15.50 13.25 -7.87
C GLN A 148 -14.16 13.39 -7.14
N ASN A 149 -14.17 13.12 -5.83
CA ASN A 149 -13.02 13.36 -4.97
C ASN A 149 -11.97 12.23 -5.09
N CYS A 150 -12.40 10.99 -5.37
CA CYS A 150 -11.52 9.82 -5.50
C CYS A 150 -10.92 9.59 -6.90
N ALA A 151 -11.08 10.53 -7.84
CA ALA A 151 -10.71 10.33 -9.25
C ALA A 151 -9.23 9.93 -9.44
N LYS A 152 -8.31 10.53 -8.65
CA LYS A 152 -6.87 10.24 -8.74
C LYS A 152 -6.53 8.81 -8.33
N GLU A 153 -7.13 8.33 -7.24
CA GLU A 153 -6.87 6.97 -6.75
C GLU A 153 -7.49 5.92 -7.69
N MET A 154 -8.64 6.22 -8.30
CA MET A 154 -9.24 5.37 -9.34
C MET A 154 -8.34 5.24 -10.57
N GLN A 155 -7.78 6.34 -11.07
CA GLN A 155 -6.85 6.34 -12.20
C GLN A 155 -5.58 5.54 -11.88
N GLN A 156 -5.00 5.74 -10.70
CA GLN A 156 -3.84 4.97 -10.24
C GLN A 156 -4.15 3.47 -10.17
N PHE A 157 -5.33 3.10 -9.66
CA PHE A 157 -5.76 1.71 -9.60
C PHE A 157 -5.94 1.10 -10.99
N GLU A 158 -6.54 1.83 -11.93
CA GLU A 158 -6.73 1.37 -13.31
C GLU A 158 -5.38 1.14 -14.01
N GLU A 159 -4.45 2.08 -13.89
CA GLU A 159 -3.11 1.98 -14.47
C GLU A 159 -2.33 0.79 -13.92
N VAL A 160 -2.27 0.66 -12.58
CA VAL A 160 -1.54 -0.44 -11.92
C VAL A 160 -2.17 -1.79 -12.26
N THR A 161 -3.50 -1.89 -12.25
CA THR A 161 -4.21 -3.13 -12.58
C THR A 161 -4.02 -3.51 -14.05
N LYS A 162 -4.07 -2.54 -14.96
CA LYS A 162 -3.79 -2.77 -16.38
C LYS A 162 -2.36 -3.25 -16.60
N ASN A 163 -1.38 -2.62 -15.97
CA ASN A 163 0.02 -3.03 -16.04
C ASN A 163 0.25 -4.43 -15.46
N TYR A 164 -0.38 -4.74 -14.32
CA TYR A 164 -0.34 -6.06 -13.70
C TYR A 164 -0.96 -7.13 -14.61
N GLN A 165 -2.13 -6.88 -15.19
CA GLN A 165 -2.80 -7.81 -16.11
C GLN A 165 -1.98 -8.01 -17.40
N LEU A 166 -1.37 -6.95 -17.93
CA LEU A 166 -0.51 -7.03 -19.11
C LEU A 166 0.74 -7.90 -18.84
N ARG A 167 1.33 -7.82 -17.65
CA ARG A 167 2.50 -8.64 -17.26
C ARG A 167 2.12 -10.07 -16.90
N TYR A 168 1.10 -10.25 -16.07
CA TYR A 168 0.80 -11.52 -15.39
C TYR A 168 -0.50 -12.20 -15.81
N GLY A 169 -1.31 -11.57 -16.66
CA GLY A 169 -2.53 -12.17 -17.20
C GLY A 169 -2.25 -13.44 -18.01
N ASP A 170 -3.14 -14.43 -17.91
CA ASP A 170 -3.17 -15.63 -18.76
C ASP A 170 -1.95 -16.57 -18.69
N LEU A 171 -1.07 -16.43 -17.69
CA LEU A 171 0.06 -17.35 -17.50
C LEU A 171 -0.34 -18.76 -17.01
N GLY A 172 -1.58 -18.90 -16.51
CA GLY A 172 -2.11 -20.14 -15.94
C GLY A 172 -1.56 -20.45 -14.54
N ALA A 173 -2.00 -21.59 -13.98
CA ALA A 173 -1.61 -22.00 -12.62
C ALA A 173 -0.10 -22.25 -12.45
N TYR A 174 0.55 -22.81 -13.48
CA TYR A 174 1.99 -23.02 -13.54
C TYR A 174 2.68 -21.82 -14.20
N ALA A 175 2.50 -20.64 -13.62
CA ALA A 175 3.18 -19.43 -14.08
C ALA A 175 4.68 -19.52 -13.76
N GLY A 176 5.51 -18.95 -14.65
CA GLY A 176 6.96 -18.94 -14.49
C GLY A 176 7.63 -17.89 -15.37
N ALA A 177 8.92 -17.65 -15.13
CA ALA A 177 9.68 -16.61 -15.80
C ALA A 177 9.76 -16.85 -17.31
N ARG A 178 9.91 -18.12 -17.73
CA ARG A 178 9.92 -18.55 -19.15
C ARG A 178 8.66 -18.12 -19.90
N LYS A 179 7.48 -18.37 -19.33
CA LYS A 179 6.20 -18.00 -19.94
C LYS A 179 6.01 -16.49 -19.99
N CYS A 180 6.43 -15.79 -18.93
CA CYS A 180 6.40 -14.32 -18.90
C CYS A 180 7.28 -13.73 -20.02
N LEU A 181 8.46 -14.31 -20.24
CA LEU A 181 9.35 -13.90 -21.32
C LEU A 181 8.74 -14.13 -22.71
N MET A 182 8.09 -15.28 -22.95
CA MET A 182 7.42 -15.54 -24.23
C MET A 182 6.27 -14.56 -24.49
N LYS A 183 5.44 -14.28 -23.48
CA LYS A 183 4.39 -13.24 -23.56
C LYS A 183 4.98 -11.86 -23.86
N GLN A 184 6.11 -11.53 -23.24
CA GLN A 184 6.79 -10.26 -23.51
C GLN A 184 7.26 -10.18 -24.97
N LYS A 185 7.86 -11.26 -25.50
CA LYS A 185 8.28 -11.33 -26.90
C LYS A 185 7.11 -11.17 -27.86
N GLU A 186 5.99 -11.85 -27.61
CA GLU A 186 4.76 -11.72 -28.40
C GLU A 186 4.29 -10.26 -28.45
N ARG A 187 4.27 -9.57 -27.31
CA ARG A 187 3.91 -8.14 -27.24
C ARG A 187 4.87 -7.24 -28.00
N MET A 188 6.16 -7.52 -27.96
CA MET A 188 7.16 -6.74 -28.72
C MET A 188 6.98 -6.93 -30.23
N MET A 189 6.74 -8.16 -30.69
CA MET A 189 6.47 -8.44 -32.09
C MET A 189 5.17 -7.78 -32.57
N ALA A 190 4.11 -7.84 -31.77
CA ALA A 190 2.84 -7.17 -32.07
C ALA A 190 2.99 -5.64 -32.13
N ALA A 191 3.75 -5.04 -31.21
CA ALA A 191 4.02 -3.60 -31.22
C ALA A 191 4.84 -3.18 -32.45
N GLN A 192 5.83 -3.99 -32.85
CA GLN A 192 6.61 -3.74 -34.07
C GLN A 192 5.72 -3.79 -35.33
N ALA A 193 4.86 -4.80 -35.44
CA ALA A 193 3.95 -4.95 -36.58
C ALA A 193 2.89 -3.83 -36.69
N GLN A 194 2.55 -3.16 -35.58
CA GLN A 194 1.64 -2.02 -35.59
C GLN A 194 2.33 -0.69 -35.93
N SER A 195 3.66 -0.64 -35.82
CA SER A 195 4.46 0.56 -36.09
C SER A 195 4.99 0.65 -37.52
N SER A 196 4.88 -0.44 -38.29
CA SER A 196 5.20 -0.54 -39.73
C SER A 196 3.96 -0.31 -40.58
#